data_AF-C3Y2H0-F1
#
_entry.id   AF-C3Y2H0-F1
#
_cell.length_a   1.000
_cell.length_b   1.000
_cell.length_c   1.000
_cell.angle_alpha   90.00
_cell.angle_beta   90.00
_cell.angle_gamma   90.00
#
_symmetry.space_group_name_H-M   'P 1'
#
loop_
_entity.id
_entity.type
_entity.pdbx_description
1 polymer ?
#
loop_
_entity_poly.entity_id
_entity_poly.type
_entity_poly.pdbx_seq_one_letter_code
_entity_poly.pdbx_strand_id
1 'polypeptide(L)'
;MAATNERVIFEKEGVFIHTAVANSDDTLLAGKVSLVEKGLEAYVDWKPTETETDFSPEYDAGYEPDWAVISPTNASIHQSQPVASGSRQSESVNFHAKKNRYAINFSLLELKSIRRSSPSLGWSYLLFVLKDGATLPALHFHEGGSKAMMKAMEKYVSITRSGRHLQNYCVL
;
A
#
# COMPACT_ATOMS: atom_id res chain seq x y z
N MET A 1 -31.26 0.74 1.29
CA MET A 1 -29.84 0.47 1.61
C MET A 1 -29.25 1.79 2.07
N ALA A 2 -28.83 1.90 3.33
CA ALA A 2 -28.21 3.13 3.81
C ALA A 2 -26.84 3.27 3.13
N ALA A 3 -26.61 4.39 2.45
CA ALA A 3 -25.27 4.73 1.97
C ALA A 3 -24.35 4.79 3.19
N THR A 4 -23.35 3.92 3.25
CA THR A 4 -22.29 4.04 4.25
C THR A 4 -21.50 5.29 3.89
N ASN A 5 -21.75 6.40 4.58
CA ASN A 5 -20.99 7.63 4.39
C ASN A 5 -19.54 7.35 4.81
N GLU A 6 -18.63 7.34 3.83
CA GLU A 6 -17.20 7.28 4.04
C GLU A 6 -16.65 8.71 4.04
N ARG A 7 -15.87 9.06 5.06
CA ARG A 7 -15.30 10.40 5.22
C ARG A 7 -13.83 10.29 5.63
N VAL A 8 -12.95 10.99 4.91
CA VAL A 8 -11.55 11.14 5.32
C VAL A 8 -11.44 12.16 6.45
N ILE A 9 -10.83 11.75 7.56
CA ILE A 9 -10.68 12.53 8.80
C ILE A 9 -9.28 13.12 8.92
N PHE A 10 -8.28 12.36 8.46
CA PHE A 10 -6.89 12.77 8.40
C PHE A 10 -6.28 12.17 7.14
N GLU A 11 -5.39 12.90 6.49
CA GLU A 11 -4.61 12.39 5.36
C GLU A 11 -3.22 13.02 5.38
N LYS A 12 -2.20 12.23 5.03
CA LYS A 12 -0.82 12.69 4.90
C LYS A 12 -0.08 11.88 3.83
N GLU A 13 0.40 12.59 2.82
CA GLU A 13 1.37 12.09 1.83
C GLU A 13 2.80 12.17 2.36
N GLY A 14 3.74 11.54 1.64
CA GLY A 14 5.14 11.49 2.07
C GLY A 14 5.33 10.65 3.33
N VAL A 15 4.51 9.60 3.50
CA VAL A 15 4.64 8.63 4.58
C VAL A 15 5.21 7.34 4.01
N PHE A 16 6.33 6.90 4.54
CA PHE A 16 7.11 5.81 3.96
C PHE A 16 7.03 4.52 4.78
N ILE A 17 7.17 3.39 4.11
CA ILE A 17 7.44 2.10 4.74
C ILE A 17 8.77 1.55 4.22
N HIS A 18 9.45 0.74 5.03
CA HIS A 18 10.58 -0.05 4.55
C HIS A 18 10.04 -1.35 3.92
N THR A 19 10.42 -1.60 2.68
CA THR A 19 10.19 -2.87 2.00
C THR A 19 11.54 -3.54 1.77
N ALA A 20 11.86 -4.55 2.58
CA ALA A 20 13.00 -5.42 2.33
C ALA A 20 12.49 -6.73 1.75
N VAL A 21 13.04 -7.13 0.60
CA VAL A 21 13.05 -8.54 0.22
C VAL A 21 14.33 -9.11 0.80
N ALA A 22 14.28 -10.29 1.42
CA ALA A 22 15.46 -10.90 2.04
C ALA A 22 16.64 -10.88 1.03
N ASN A 23 17.74 -10.19 1.41
CA ASN A 23 18.98 -9.96 0.65
C ASN A 23 19.05 -8.71 -0.27
N SER A 24 18.16 -7.72 -0.15
CA SER A 24 18.30 -6.42 -0.84
C SER A 24 18.50 -5.25 0.12
N ASP A 25 19.00 -4.13 -0.40
CA ASP A 25 18.97 -2.85 0.31
C ASP A 25 17.54 -2.50 0.75
N ASP A 26 17.41 -1.94 1.95
CA ASP A 26 16.16 -1.43 2.51
C ASP A 26 15.59 -0.36 1.57
N THR A 27 14.56 -0.71 0.80
CA THR A 27 13.89 0.25 -0.09
C THR A 27 12.79 0.97 0.66
N LEU A 28 12.79 2.30 0.60
CA LEU A 28 11.70 3.13 1.11
C LEU A 28 10.61 3.25 0.05
N LEU A 29 9.42 2.76 0.36
CA LEU A 29 8.24 2.93 -0.48
C LEU A 29 7.42 4.11 0.03
N ALA A 30 7.28 5.16 -0.80
CA ALA A 30 6.48 6.33 -0.49
C ALA A 30 4.98 6.02 -0.60
N GLY A 31 4.19 6.61 0.28
CA GLY A 31 2.76 6.46 0.23
C GLY A 31 2.00 7.53 0.97
N LYS A 32 0.68 7.32 0.99
CA LYS A 32 -0.29 8.17 1.63
C LYS A 32 -1.00 7.39 2.72
N VAL A 33 -1.03 7.94 3.93
CA VAL A 33 -1.86 7.44 5.02
C VAL A 33 -3.12 8.28 5.13
N SER A 34 -4.27 7.61 5.28
CA SER A 34 -5.57 8.22 5.50
C SER A 34 -6.25 7.55 6.69
N LEU A 35 -6.87 8.34 7.57
CA LEU A 35 -7.82 7.87 8.57
C LEU A 35 -9.22 8.09 8.02
N VAL A 36 -9.95 6.99 7.77
CA VAL A 36 -11.26 7.00 7.13
C VAL A 36 -12.33 6.59 8.12
N GLU A 37 -13.32 7.45 8.34
CA GLU A 37 -14.54 7.16 9.09
C GLU A 37 -15.56 6.51 8.15
N LYS A 38 -16.10 5.35 8.56
CA LYS A 38 -17.16 4.63 7.85
C LYS A 38 -18.19 4.16 8.87
N GLY A 39 -19.33 4.83 8.89
CA GLY A 39 -20.36 4.57 9.91
C GLY A 39 -19.87 4.95 11.32
N LEU A 40 -19.82 3.99 12.24
CA LEU A 40 -19.32 4.17 13.61
C LEU A 40 -17.87 3.70 13.78
N GLU A 41 -17.26 3.19 12.72
CA GLU A 41 -15.90 2.67 12.73
C GLU A 41 -14.95 3.62 11.99
N ALA A 42 -13.68 3.52 12.33
CA ALA A 42 -12.62 4.22 11.62
C ALA A 42 -11.48 3.26 11.28
N TYR A 43 -10.88 3.48 10.12
CA TYR A 43 -9.85 2.63 9.55
C TYR A 43 -8.62 3.46 9.22
N VAL A 44 -7.45 2.91 9.50
CA VAL A 44 -6.19 3.43 8.96
C VAL A 44 -5.96 2.71 7.64
N ASP A 45 -5.78 3.50 6.59
CA ASP A 45 -5.48 3.04 5.24
C ASP A 45 -4.18 3.69 4.79
N TRP A 46 -3.15 2.91 4.53
CA TRP A 46 -1.93 3.37 3.87
C TRP A 46 -1.80 2.66 2.53
N LYS A 47 -1.53 3.44 1.50
CA LYS A 47 -1.36 2.94 0.13
C LYS A 47 -0.09 3.55 -0.47
N PRO A 48 0.67 2.79 -1.27
CA PRO A 48 1.74 3.34 -2.06
C PRO A 48 1.19 4.47 -2.94
N THR A 49 1.90 5.59 -2.98
CA THR A 49 1.68 6.59 -4.01
C THR A 49 2.37 6.07 -5.26
N GLU A 50 1.82 6.38 -6.43
CA GLU A 50 2.52 6.15 -7.70
C GLU A 50 3.79 7.00 -7.68
N THR A 51 4.88 6.43 -7.16
CA THR A 51 6.20 6.99 -7.38
C THR A 51 6.49 6.76 -8.85
N GLU A 52 6.93 7.81 -9.55
CA GLU A 52 7.54 7.84 -10.89
C GLU A 52 8.70 6.84 -11.10
N THR A 53 8.92 5.93 -10.16
CA THR A 53 9.68 4.70 -10.32
C THR A 53 8.83 3.66 -11.05
N ASP A 54 8.31 4.05 -12.21
CA ASP A 54 7.88 3.14 -13.26
C ASP A 54 9.15 2.56 -13.90
N PHE A 55 9.85 1.71 -13.16
CA PHE A 55 10.61 0.65 -13.80
C PHE A 55 9.65 -0.54 -13.95
N SER A 56 8.55 -0.36 -14.68
CA SER A 56 8.27 -1.37 -15.68
C SER A 56 9.45 -1.29 -16.66
N PRO A 57 10.25 -2.35 -16.82
CA PRO A 57 10.93 -2.46 -18.08
C PRO A 57 9.79 -2.49 -19.09
N GLU A 58 9.76 -1.51 -19.99
CA GLU A 58 8.98 -1.58 -21.22
C GLU A 58 9.48 -2.81 -21.99
N TYR A 59 9.11 -4.00 -21.54
CA TYR A 59 9.03 -5.15 -22.39
C TYR A 59 7.87 -4.80 -23.30
N ASP A 60 8.18 -4.15 -24.42
CA ASP A 60 7.29 -4.05 -25.55
C ASP A 60 6.66 -5.44 -25.73
N ALA A 61 5.34 -5.54 -25.59
CA ALA A 61 4.60 -6.79 -25.59
C ALA A 61 4.61 -7.48 -26.98
N GLY A 62 5.56 -7.12 -27.83
CA GLY A 62 5.92 -7.73 -29.10
C GLY A 62 7.44 -7.96 -29.28
N TYR A 63 8.29 -7.73 -28.27
CA TYR A 63 9.71 -8.10 -28.34
C TYR A 63 9.87 -9.60 -28.08
N GLU A 64 9.66 -10.39 -29.13
CA GLU A 64 10.19 -11.74 -29.23
C GLU A 64 11.72 -11.64 -29.33
N PRO A 65 12.47 -12.12 -28.33
CA PRO A 65 13.91 -12.06 -28.42
C PRO A 65 14.39 -12.95 -29.57
N ASP A 66 15.41 -12.51 -30.34
CA ASP A 66 15.96 -13.25 -31.49
C ASP A 66 16.50 -14.66 -31.10
N TRP A 67 16.64 -14.94 -29.80
CA TRP A 67 16.97 -16.27 -29.28
C TRP A 67 15.78 -17.25 -29.22
N ALA A 68 14.54 -16.79 -29.44
CA ALA A 68 13.33 -17.60 -29.43
C ALA A 68 13.06 -18.34 -30.76
N VAL A 69 13.87 -18.11 -31.80
CA VAL A 69 13.71 -18.80 -33.08
C VAL A 69 14.45 -20.14 -33.04
N ILE A 70 13.75 -21.19 -32.62
CA ILE A 70 14.14 -22.57 -32.95
C ILE A 70 13.17 -23.06 -34.01
N SER A 71 13.61 -23.10 -35.27
CA SER A 71 12.86 -23.69 -36.38
C SER A 71 13.09 -25.20 -36.45
N PRO A 72 12.06 -26.05 -36.33
CA PRO A 72 12.05 -27.33 -37.01
C PRO A 72 11.37 -27.17 -38.38
N THR A 73 12.13 -27.51 -39.41
CA THR A 73 11.76 -27.55 -40.82
C THR A 73 10.60 -28.52 -41.10
N ASN A 74 9.51 -28.05 -41.73
CA ASN A 74 8.98 -28.62 -42.97
C ASN A 74 7.89 -27.70 -43.57
N ALA A 75 8.02 -27.37 -44.86
CA ALA A 75 7.09 -26.56 -45.62
C ALA A 75 6.06 -27.44 -46.34
N SER A 76 4.76 -27.14 -46.19
CA SER A 76 3.87 -26.85 -47.33
C SER A 76 2.41 -26.58 -46.92
N ILE A 77 1.97 -25.35 -47.19
CA ILE A 77 0.79 -24.98 -47.99
C ILE A 77 -0.54 -25.69 -47.68
N HIS A 78 -1.53 -24.95 -47.16
CA HIS A 78 -2.85 -24.79 -47.79
C HIS A 78 -3.71 -23.68 -47.13
N GLN A 79 -3.94 -22.61 -47.89
CA GLN A 79 -5.20 -21.87 -48.09
C GLN A 79 -6.19 -21.56 -46.93
N SER A 80 -6.57 -20.27 -46.93
CA SER A 80 -7.94 -19.70 -46.83
C SER A 80 -8.49 -19.27 -45.46
N GLN A 81 -8.57 -17.96 -45.21
CA GLN A 81 -9.76 -17.07 -45.35
C GLN A 81 -9.62 -15.78 -44.52
N PRO A 82 -10.22 -14.65 -44.95
CA PRO A 82 -10.25 -13.39 -44.19
C PRO A 82 -11.49 -13.37 -43.28
N VAL A 83 -11.29 -13.17 -41.98
CA VAL A 83 -12.40 -12.96 -41.04
C VAL A 83 -12.21 -11.67 -40.26
N ALA A 84 -13.28 -10.88 -40.30
CA ALA A 84 -13.44 -9.55 -39.74
C ALA A 84 -12.86 -9.43 -38.33
N SER A 85 -11.93 -8.49 -38.15
CA SER A 85 -11.42 -8.11 -36.84
C SER A 85 -12.50 -7.32 -36.12
N GLY A 86 -13.20 -8.03 -35.24
CA GLY A 86 -14.18 -7.49 -34.31
C GLY A 86 -13.61 -6.37 -33.46
N SER A 87 -14.53 -5.53 -33.02
CA SER A 87 -14.45 -4.65 -31.86
C SER A 87 -13.28 -4.98 -30.91
N ARG A 88 -12.25 -4.12 -30.91
CA ARG A 88 -11.34 -3.97 -29.77
C ARG A 88 -12.18 -3.56 -28.57
N GLN A 89 -12.71 -4.54 -27.84
CA GLN A 89 -12.95 -4.35 -26.42
C GLN A 89 -11.58 -3.99 -25.85
N SER A 90 -11.47 -2.75 -25.40
CA SER A 90 -10.41 -2.34 -24.49
C SER A 90 -10.56 -3.22 -23.26
N GLU A 91 -9.90 -4.37 -23.28
CA GLU A 91 -9.52 -5.06 -22.06
C GLU A 91 -8.46 -4.16 -21.43
N SER A 92 -8.93 -3.15 -20.73
CA SER A 92 -8.24 -2.55 -19.60
C SER A 92 -8.04 -3.69 -18.59
N VAL A 93 -7.06 -4.56 -18.88
CA VAL A 93 -6.58 -5.57 -17.96
C VAL A 93 -6.28 -4.83 -16.67
N ASN A 94 -7.01 -5.18 -15.62
CA ASN A 94 -7.07 -4.47 -14.36
C ASN A 94 -5.68 -4.24 -13.76
N PHE A 95 -5.00 -3.16 -14.15
CA PHE A 95 -3.77 -2.66 -13.54
C PHE A 95 -3.97 -2.35 -12.05
N HIS A 96 -5.23 -2.09 -11.64
CA HIS A 96 -5.63 -1.90 -10.25
C HIS A 96 -5.52 -3.17 -9.39
N ALA A 97 -5.65 -4.37 -9.96
CA ALA A 97 -5.66 -5.61 -9.18
C ALA A 97 -4.26 -6.08 -8.75
N LYS A 98 -3.20 -5.67 -9.46
CA LYS A 98 -1.80 -5.96 -9.08
C LYS A 98 -1.21 -4.93 -8.10
N LYS A 99 -1.88 -3.79 -7.89
CA LYS A 99 -1.28 -2.53 -7.42
C LYS A 99 -1.08 -2.36 -5.91
N ASN A 100 -1.34 -3.35 -5.05
CA ASN A 100 -1.32 -3.06 -3.60
C ASN A 100 -0.81 -4.17 -2.68
N ARG A 101 0.23 -4.91 -3.09
CA ARG A 101 0.85 -5.93 -2.20
C ARG A 101 1.39 -5.36 -0.88
N TYR A 102 1.63 -4.05 -0.82
CA TYR A 102 2.15 -3.35 0.35
C TYR A 102 1.11 -2.49 1.07
N ALA A 103 -0.17 -2.56 0.68
CA ALA A 103 -1.23 -1.82 1.37
C ALA A 103 -1.27 -2.21 2.84
N ILE A 104 -1.53 -1.22 3.69
CA ILE A 104 -1.88 -1.46 5.08
C ILE A 104 -3.29 -0.94 5.27
N ASN A 105 -4.20 -1.82 5.66
CA ASN A 105 -5.57 -1.43 6.00
C ASN A 105 -5.98 -2.16 7.27
N PHE A 106 -6.39 -1.42 8.29
CA PHE A 106 -6.87 -2.01 9.55
C PHE A 106 -7.89 -1.10 10.25
N SER A 107 -8.84 -1.71 10.98
CA SER A 107 -9.79 -1.02 11.84
C SER A 107 -9.12 -0.53 13.12
N LEU A 108 -9.50 0.64 13.63
CA LEU A 108 -9.03 1.06 14.94
C LEU A 108 -9.50 0.13 16.07
N LEU A 109 -10.56 -0.66 15.84
CA LEU A 109 -11.04 -1.64 16.81
C LEU A 109 -10.15 -2.87 16.93
N GLU A 110 -9.32 -3.19 15.94
CA GLU A 110 -8.32 -4.27 16.03
C GLU A 110 -6.97 -3.78 16.55
N LEU A 111 -6.80 -2.47 16.77
CA LEU A 111 -5.56 -1.92 17.27
C LEU A 111 -5.38 -2.22 18.77
N LYS A 112 -4.20 -2.75 19.13
CA LYS A 112 -3.83 -3.08 20.52
C LYS A 112 -2.86 -2.06 21.12
N SER A 113 -1.84 -1.68 20.35
CA SER A 113 -0.87 -0.68 20.80
C SER A 113 -0.20 0.05 19.64
N ILE A 114 0.35 1.21 19.96
CA ILE A 114 1.11 2.05 19.04
C ILE A 114 2.49 2.28 19.63
N ARG A 115 3.54 2.06 18.85
CA ARG A 115 4.91 2.43 19.19
C ARG A 115 5.33 3.65 18.38
N ARG A 116 5.99 4.60 19.03
CA ARG A 116 6.51 5.83 18.43
C ARG A 116 8.03 5.86 18.46
N SER A 117 8.63 6.56 17.52
CA SER A 117 10.06 6.93 17.59
C SER A 117 10.35 7.82 18.81
N SER A 118 11.64 7.95 19.17
CA SER A 118 12.08 8.97 20.12
C SER A 118 11.72 10.38 19.61
N PRO A 119 11.26 11.30 20.47
CA PRO A 119 10.92 12.67 20.08
C PRO A 119 12.12 13.53 19.65
N SER A 120 13.35 13.04 19.80
CA SER A 120 14.60 13.76 19.52
C SER A 120 15.12 13.64 18.09
N LEU A 121 14.40 12.92 17.21
CA LEU A 121 14.79 12.79 15.80
C LEU A 121 13.94 13.74 14.96
N GLY A 122 14.54 14.40 13.96
CA GLY A 122 13.86 15.31 13.03
C GLY A 122 12.78 14.63 12.16
N TRP A 123 12.54 13.34 12.37
CA TRP A 123 11.51 12.52 11.77
C TRP A 123 10.84 11.67 12.85
N SER A 124 9.68 11.09 12.55
CA SER A 124 9.02 10.18 13.48
C SER A 124 8.40 8.97 12.79
N TYR A 125 8.30 7.84 13.48
CA TYR A 125 7.50 6.71 12.99
C TYR A 125 6.36 6.37 13.94
N LEU A 126 5.31 5.75 13.38
CA LEU A 126 4.28 5.01 14.10
C LEU A 126 4.34 3.55 13.68
N LEU A 127 4.39 2.64 14.65
CA LEU A 127 4.32 1.20 14.43
C LEU A 127 3.10 0.66 15.17
N PHE A 128 2.25 -0.06 14.46
CA PHE A 128 0.97 -0.54 14.96
C PHE A 128 1.05 -2.02 15.28
N VAL A 129 0.52 -2.41 16.44
CA VAL A 129 0.36 -3.80 16.85
C VAL A 129 -1.12 -4.08 17.00
N LEU A 130 -1.60 -5.11 16.32
CA LEU A 130 -3.01 -5.53 16.30
C LEU A 130 -3.30 -6.50 17.47
N LYS A 131 -4.59 -6.71 17.74
CA LYS A 131 -5.08 -7.58 18.84
C LYS A 131 -4.72 -9.05 18.63
N ASP A 132 -4.62 -9.50 17.38
CA ASP A 132 -4.16 -10.84 17.00
C ASP A 132 -2.64 -11.03 17.18
N GLY A 133 -1.89 -9.96 17.50
CA GLY A 133 -0.45 -9.98 17.67
C GLY A 133 0.35 -9.58 16.43
N ALA A 134 -0.31 -9.33 15.29
CA ALA A 134 0.37 -8.86 14.09
C ALA A 134 1.03 -7.49 14.34
N THR A 135 2.29 -7.35 13.91
CA THR A 135 3.01 -6.08 13.93
C THR A 135 3.12 -5.57 12.50
N LEU A 136 2.51 -4.42 12.23
CA LEU A 136 2.48 -3.82 10.89
C LEU A 136 3.80 -3.07 10.60
N PRO A 137 4.17 -2.90 9.32
CA PRO A 137 5.31 -2.07 8.95
C PRO A 137 5.22 -0.66 9.57
N ALA A 138 6.36 -0.14 10.01
CA ALA A 138 6.40 1.20 10.58
C ALA A 138 6.14 2.27 9.51
N LEU A 139 5.17 3.16 9.78
CA LEU A 139 4.89 4.34 8.96
C LEU A 139 5.84 5.47 9.38
N HIS A 140 6.72 5.89 8.47
CA HIS A 140 7.72 6.92 8.70
C HIS A 140 7.24 8.27 8.17
N PHE A 141 7.18 9.25 9.07
CA PHE A 141 6.77 10.63 8.86
C PHE A 141 8.00 11.53 8.91
N HIS A 142 8.54 11.87 7.73
CA HIS A 142 9.71 12.73 7.59
C HIS A 142 9.32 14.23 7.63
N GLU A 143 8.09 14.54 7.24
CA GLU A 143 7.55 15.90 7.18
C GLU A 143 6.47 16.16 8.24
N GLY A 144 6.63 15.55 9.42
CA GLY A 144 5.65 15.64 10.50
C GLY A 144 4.31 14.95 10.19
N GLY A 145 3.28 15.24 10.98
CA GLY A 145 1.93 14.66 10.83
C GLY A 145 1.62 13.50 11.79
N SER A 146 2.61 12.78 12.32
CA SER A 146 2.39 11.65 13.23
C SER A 146 1.59 12.03 14.51
N LYS A 147 1.85 13.20 15.09
CA LYS A 147 1.09 13.72 16.25
C LYS A 147 -0.36 14.06 15.87
N ALA A 148 -0.58 14.62 14.69
CA ALA A 148 -1.91 14.98 14.20
C ALA A 148 -2.73 13.71 13.90
N MET A 149 -2.09 12.70 13.31
CA MET A 149 -2.71 11.38 13.09
C MET A 149 -3.15 10.75 14.41
N MET A 150 -2.26 10.68 15.40
CA MET A 150 -2.58 10.15 16.73
C MET A 150 -3.77 10.90 17.36
N LYS A 151 -3.77 12.24 17.28
CA LYS A 151 -4.88 13.06 17.77
C LYS A 151 -6.19 12.82 17.03
N ALA A 152 -6.14 12.53 15.73
CA ALA A 152 -7.32 12.18 14.96
C ALA A 152 -7.86 10.79 15.36
N MET A 153 -6.97 9.83 15.64
CA MET A 153 -7.35 8.51 16.14
C MET A 153 -8.02 8.56 17.53
N GLU A 154 -7.62 9.50 18.39
CA GLU A 154 -8.22 9.73 19.72
C GLU A 154 -9.74 10.06 19.68
N LYS A 155 -10.28 10.41 18.51
CA LYS A 155 -11.74 10.58 18.31
C LYS A 155 -12.49 9.24 18.38
N TYR A 156 -11.81 8.12 18.12
CA TYR A 156 -12.41 6.79 17.95
C TYR A 156 -11.95 5.77 18.97
N VAL A 157 -10.74 5.93 19.53
CA VAL A 157 -10.15 5.01 20.51
C VAL A 157 -9.42 5.78 21.61
N SER A 158 -9.32 5.20 22.81
CA SER A 158 -8.55 5.81 23.89
C SER A 158 -7.08 5.42 23.78
N ILE A 159 -6.20 6.41 23.60
CA ILE A 159 -4.76 6.19 23.48
C ILE A 159 -4.06 6.67 24.75
N THR A 160 -3.43 5.76 25.48
CA THR A 160 -2.75 6.08 26.75
C THR A 160 -1.29 5.65 26.72
N ARG A 161 -0.38 6.55 27.11
CA ARG A 161 1.06 6.25 27.16
C ARG A 161 1.35 5.17 28.20
N SER A 162 2.15 4.17 27.82
CA SER A 162 2.59 3.10 28.73
C SER A 162 3.60 3.63 29.75
N GLY A 163 3.38 3.33 31.03
CA GLY A 163 4.32 3.67 32.11
C GLY A 163 5.63 2.88 32.09
N ARG A 164 5.66 1.71 31.43
CA ARG A 164 6.84 0.83 31.36
C ARG A 164 7.76 1.14 30.16
N HIS A 165 7.18 1.65 29.08
CA HIS A 165 7.91 1.94 27.84
C HIS A 165 7.39 3.25 27.26
N LEU A 166 8.16 4.33 27.42
CA LEU A 166 7.74 5.70 27.08
C LEU A 166 7.36 5.92 25.60
N GLN A 167 7.83 5.03 24.72
CA GLN A 167 7.53 5.03 23.29
C GLN A 167 6.27 4.24 22.93
N ASN A 168 5.73 3.44 23.85
CA ASN A 168 4.57 2.59 23.62
C ASN A 168 3.30 3.24 24.21
N TYR A 169 2.20 3.12 23.47
CA TYR A 169 0.88 3.61 23.84
C TYR A 169 -0.08 2.43 23.76
N CYS A 170 -0.84 2.21 24.83
CA CYS A 170 -1.92 1.22 24.86
C CYS A 170 -3.17 1.84 24.23
N VAL A 171 -3.92 1.02 23.50
CA VAL A 171 -5.22 1.39 22.93
C VAL A 171 -6.31 0.63 23.69
N LEU A 172 -7.29 1.39 24.21
CA LEU A 172 -8.41 0.89 25.03
C LEU A 172 -9.75 1.18 24.34
#